data_AF-A0AAD2CEC7-F1
#
_entry.id   AF-A0AAD2CEC7-F1
#
_cell.length_a   1.000
_cell.length_b   1.000
_cell.length_c   1.000
_cell.angle_alpha   90.00
_cell.angle_beta   90.00
_cell.angle_gamma   90.00
#
_symmetry.space_group_name_H-M   'P 1'
#
loop_
_entity.id
_entity.type
_entity.pdbx_description
1 polymer ?
#
loop_
_entity_poly.entity_id
_entity_poly.type
_entity_poly.pdbx_seq_one_letter_code
_entity_poly.pdbx_strand_id
1 'polypeptide(L)'
;MSSMGYRLTAVKGLKHLKAPKEDGTEQDLEDFFTGLTDKAIIMWADGDDVGYILEENTKPEIKELDPLTAAEEADARKVKTYDRLMDKYEDQKDAFRNNTIAMFQLIMSDVTRNCLKII
;
A
#
# COMPACT_ATOMS: atom_id res chain seq x y z
N MET A 1 18.44 27.89 -4.07
CA MET A 1 18.03 26.55 -3.57
C MET A 1 16.55 26.62 -3.26
N SER A 2 15.70 26.11 -4.17
CA SER A 2 14.25 26.21 -4.04
C SER A 2 13.76 25.11 -3.11
N SER A 3 13.21 25.50 -1.95
CA SER A 3 12.38 24.62 -1.12
C SER A 3 11.13 24.27 -1.94
N MET A 4 11.16 23.10 -2.57
CA MET A 4 9.98 22.53 -3.24
C MET A 4 9.11 21.93 -2.14
N GLY A 5 8.44 22.82 -1.41
CA GLY A 5 7.42 22.43 -0.45
C GLY A 5 6.31 21.69 -1.19
N TYR A 6 6.15 20.41 -0.89
CA TYR A 6 4.97 19.65 -1.27
C TYR A 6 3.76 20.39 -0.70
N ARG A 7 3.11 21.22 -1.51
CA ARG A 7 1.78 21.74 -1.18
C ARG A 7 0.88 20.52 -1.22
N LEU A 8 0.56 19.98 -0.05
CA LEU A 8 -0.56 19.08 0.14
C LEU A 8 -1.80 19.82 -0.35
N THR A 9 -2.16 19.64 -1.61
CA THR A 9 -3.47 20.01 -2.12
C THR A 9 -4.46 19.32 -1.20
N ALA A 10 -5.26 20.11 -0.47
CA ALA A 10 -6.29 19.58 0.40
C ALA A 10 -7.26 18.76 -0.46
N VAL A 11 -7.09 17.44 -0.47
CA VAL A 11 -7.97 16.53 -1.19
C VAL A 11 -9.31 16.61 -0.49
N LYS A 12 -10.30 17.19 -1.16
CA LYS A 12 -11.68 17.27 -0.66
C LYS A 12 -12.22 15.84 -0.50
N GLY A 13 -12.80 15.55 0.66
CA GLY A 13 -13.34 14.22 0.98
C GLY A 13 -12.45 13.36 1.89
N LEU A 14 -11.26 13.84 2.29
CA LEU A 14 -10.44 13.15 3.28
C LEU A 14 -11.13 13.16 4.66
N LYS A 15 -11.64 12.00 5.06
CA LYS A 15 -12.14 11.75 6.42
C LYS A 15 -10.93 11.57 7.33
N HIS A 16 -10.69 12.52 8.24
CA HIS A 16 -9.64 12.37 9.25
C HIS A 16 -9.97 11.16 10.14
N LEU A 17 -9.14 10.12 10.06
CA LEU A 17 -9.11 9.08 11.07
C LEU A 17 -8.35 9.65 12.26
N LYS A 18 -9.02 9.76 13.40
CA LYS A 18 -8.38 10.22 14.63
C LYS A 18 -7.81 8.98 15.32
N ALA A 19 -6.50 8.95 15.54
CA ALA A 19 -5.89 7.93 16.37
C ALA A 19 -6.59 7.93 17.75
N PRO A 20 -6.73 6.76 18.40
CA PRO A 20 -7.23 6.68 19.76
C PRO A 20 -6.41 7.61 20.66
N LYS A 21 -7.02 8.16 21.71
CA LYS A 21 -6.26 8.92 22.71
C LYS A 21 -5.29 7.96 23.43
N GLU A 22 -4.13 8.45 23.86
CA GLU A 22 -3.43 7.81 24.99
C GLU A 22 -4.46 7.71 26.13
N ASP A 23 -4.66 6.52 26.68
CA ASP A 23 -5.75 6.11 27.60
C ASP A 23 -7.11 5.71 26.96
N GLY A 24 -7.16 5.46 25.64
CA GLY A 24 -8.31 4.82 24.97
C GLY A 24 -8.47 3.32 25.31
N THR A 25 -9.57 2.72 24.88
CA THR A 25 -9.77 1.26 25.04
C THR A 25 -9.03 0.48 23.95
N GLU A 26 -8.70 -0.78 24.22
CA GLU A 26 -8.13 -1.70 23.21
C GLU A 26 -9.07 -1.81 22.00
N GLN A 27 -10.39 -1.83 22.24
CA GLN A 27 -11.40 -1.82 21.17
C GLN A 27 -11.30 -0.58 20.27
N ASP A 28 -11.06 0.61 20.84
CA ASP A 28 -10.91 1.84 20.04
C ASP A 28 -9.69 1.76 19.10
N LEU A 29 -8.64 1.07 19.54
CA LEU A 29 -7.43 0.84 18.75
C LEU A 29 -7.68 -0.19 17.64
N GLU A 30 -8.35 -1.29 17.96
CA GLU A 30 -8.74 -2.31 16.98
C GLU A 30 -9.67 -1.75 15.90
N ASP A 31 -10.69 -0.99 16.28
CA ASP A 31 -11.63 -0.34 15.35
C ASP A 31 -10.91 0.66 14.45
N PHE A 32 -9.91 1.37 14.98
CA PHE A 32 -9.08 2.29 14.21
C PHE A 32 -8.23 1.55 13.17
N PHE A 33 -7.52 0.48 13.57
CA PHE A 33 -6.71 -0.30 12.64
C PHE A 33 -7.57 -0.98 11.56
N THR A 34 -8.70 -1.56 11.95
CA THR A 34 -9.66 -2.15 11.01
C THR A 34 -10.12 -1.12 9.97
N GLY A 35 -10.54 0.07 10.42
CA GLY A 35 -10.97 1.14 9.51
C GLY A 35 -9.85 1.76 8.67
N LEU A 36 -8.59 1.62 9.08
CA LEU A 36 -7.42 2.00 8.29
C LEU A 36 -7.15 0.95 7.20
N THR A 37 -7.13 -0.32 7.57
CA THR A 37 -6.91 -1.45 6.65
C THR A 37 -7.98 -1.48 5.56
N ASP A 38 -9.26 -1.42 5.92
CA ASP A 38 -10.38 -1.40 4.96
C ASP A 38 -10.20 -0.30 3.91
N LYS A 39 -9.76 0.89 4.33
CA LYS A 39 -9.54 2.01 3.41
C LYS A 39 -8.31 1.84 2.55
N ALA A 40 -7.23 1.28 3.09
CA ALA A 40 -6.04 0.97 2.31
C ALA A 40 -6.39 -0.04 1.20
N ILE A 41 -7.12 -1.10 1.56
CA ILE A 41 -7.63 -2.12 0.64
C ILE A 41 -8.51 -1.48 -0.46
N ILE A 42 -9.48 -0.66 -0.09
CA ILE A 42 -10.46 -0.11 -1.05
C ILE A 42 -9.87 0.99 -1.95
N MET A 43 -9.00 1.85 -1.42
CA MET A 43 -8.62 3.08 -2.10
C MET A 43 -7.31 2.97 -2.88
N TRP A 44 -6.45 2.00 -2.57
CA TRP A 44 -5.14 1.88 -3.21
C TRP A 44 -5.17 0.79 -4.29
N ALA A 45 -4.46 1.01 -5.40
CA ALA A 45 -4.28 -0.02 -6.41
C ALA A 45 -3.50 -1.18 -5.79
N ASP A 46 -4.01 -2.41 -5.93
CA ASP A 46 -3.48 -3.60 -5.23
C ASP A 46 -3.33 -3.37 -3.71
N GLY A 47 -4.34 -2.70 -3.13
CA GLY A 47 -4.38 -2.35 -1.71
C GLY A 47 -4.40 -3.54 -0.75
N ASP A 48 -4.79 -4.73 -1.23
CA ASP A 48 -4.80 -5.98 -0.46
C ASP A 48 -3.42 -6.31 0.12
N ASP A 49 -2.35 -6.09 -0.65
CA ASP A 49 -0.99 -6.38 -0.19
C ASP A 49 -0.56 -5.43 0.95
N VAL A 50 -1.09 -4.20 0.98
CA VAL A 50 -0.87 -3.27 2.10
C VAL A 50 -1.77 -3.60 3.29
N GLY A 51 -3.01 -4.01 3.03
CA GLY A 51 -3.90 -4.53 4.07
C GLY A 51 -3.24 -5.69 4.82
N TYR A 52 -2.63 -6.62 4.10
CA TYR A 52 -1.87 -7.73 4.67
C TYR A 52 -0.72 -7.26 5.57
N ILE A 53 0.05 -6.24 5.17
CA ILE A 53 1.10 -5.68 6.04
C ILE A 53 0.50 -5.11 7.33
N LEU A 54 -0.63 -4.39 7.23
CA LEU A 54 -1.26 -3.74 8.37
C LEU A 54 -1.85 -4.76 9.37
N GLU A 55 -2.35 -5.89 8.88
CA GLU A 55 -2.92 -6.96 9.70
C GLU A 55 -1.84 -7.88 10.28
N GLU A 56 -0.95 -8.38 9.42
CA GLU A 56 -0.03 -9.47 9.76
C GLU A 56 1.38 -8.97 10.12
N ASN A 57 1.67 -7.68 9.94
CA ASN A 57 2.99 -7.08 10.15
C ASN A 57 4.14 -7.80 9.40
N THR A 58 3.81 -8.47 8.31
CA THR A 58 4.75 -9.20 7.47
C THR A 58 4.58 -8.81 6.01
N LYS A 59 5.64 -9.03 5.23
CA LYS A 59 5.59 -8.75 3.79
C LYS A 59 4.82 -9.88 3.09
N PRO A 60 3.81 -9.56 2.26
CA PRO A 60 3.09 -10.59 1.50
C PRO A 60 4.03 -11.27 0.49
N GLU A 61 3.76 -12.55 0.24
CA GLU A 61 4.45 -13.32 -0.78
C GLU A 61 3.78 -13.10 -2.14
N ILE A 62 4.41 -12.30 -3.00
CA ILE A 62 3.98 -12.15 -4.39
C ILE A 62 4.63 -13.29 -5.19
N LYS A 63 3.84 -14.33 -5.46
CA LYS A 63 4.30 -15.54 -6.13
C LYS A 63 4.76 -15.24 -7.56
N GLU A 64 6.00 -15.60 -7.86
CA GLU A 64 6.55 -15.55 -9.22
C GLU A 64 5.95 -16.66 -10.09
N LEU A 65 5.80 -16.37 -11.38
CA LEU A 65 5.23 -17.31 -12.33
C LEU A 65 6.28 -18.32 -12.77
N ASP A 66 5.90 -19.60 -12.78
CA ASP A 66 6.75 -20.66 -13.29
C ASP A 66 7.05 -20.44 -14.79
N PRO A 67 8.30 -20.65 -15.24
CA PRO A 67 8.65 -20.47 -16.65
C PRO A 67 7.86 -21.45 -17.53
N LEU A 68 7.53 -21.01 -18.75
CA LEU A 68 6.90 -21.87 -19.74
C LEU A 68 7.78 -23.08 -20.07
N THR A 69 7.16 -24.23 -20.28
CA THR A 69 7.87 -25.40 -20.81
C THR A 69 8.05 -25.27 -22.34
N ALA A 70 9.04 -25.95 -22.91
CA ALA A 70 9.32 -25.89 -24.36
C ALA A 70 8.12 -26.28 -25.25
N ALA A 71 7.24 -27.16 -24.75
CA ALA A 71 6.00 -27.54 -25.46
C ALA A 71 4.95 -26.41 -25.45
N GLU A 72 5.00 -25.52 -24.47
CA GLU A 72 4.05 -24.42 -24.31
C GLU A 72 4.50 -23.16 -25.03
N GLU A 73 5.80 -22.95 -25.13
CA GLU A 73 6.39 -21.91 -25.99
C GLU A 73 6.02 -22.12 -27.47
N ALA A 74 5.80 -23.37 -27.88
CA ALA A 74 5.33 -23.68 -29.24
C ALA A 74 3.88 -23.22 -29.51
N ASP A 75 3.08 -22.99 -28.47
CA ASP A 75 1.72 -22.46 -28.59
C ASP A 75 1.70 -20.94 -28.34
N ALA A 76 1.57 -20.18 -29.43
CA ALA A 76 1.50 -18.72 -29.39
C ALA A 76 0.40 -18.17 -28.44
N ARG A 77 -0.68 -18.91 -28.19
CA ARG A 77 -1.73 -18.49 -27.23
C ARG A 77 -1.24 -18.60 -25.79
N LYS A 78 -0.46 -19.64 -25.47
CA LYS A 78 0.11 -19.84 -24.14
C LYS A 78 1.17 -18.78 -23.86
N VAL A 79 2.05 -18.52 -24.82
CA VAL A 79 3.04 -17.42 -24.73
C VAL A 79 2.35 -16.09 -24.43
N LYS A 80 1.35 -15.70 -25.22
CA LYS A 80 0.60 -14.45 -24.98
C LYS A 80 -0.10 -14.40 -23.62
N THR A 81 -0.55 -15.55 -23.11
CA THR A 81 -1.20 -15.62 -21.80
C THR A 81 -0.17 -15.47 -20.69
N TYR A 82 0.99 -16.09 -20.83
CA TYR A 82 2.11 -15.94 -19.93
C TYR A 82 2.60 -14.49 -19.87
N ASP A 83 2.80 -13.84 -21.02
CA ASP A 83 3.21 -12.42 -21.07
C ASP A 83 2.24 -11.53 -20.28
N ARG A 84 0.94 -11.72 -20.46
CA ARG A 84 -0.09 -10.98 -19.71
C ARG A 84 -0.07 -11.25 -18.20
N LEU A 85 0.32 -12.46 -17.80
CA LEU A 85 0.44 -12.80 -16.38
C LEU A 85 1.72 -12.19 -15.81
N MET A 86 2.81 -12.19 -16.57
CA MET A 86 4.06 -11.52 -16.21
C MET A 86 3.86 -10.01 -16.05
N ASP A 87 3.18 -9.35 -16.99
CA ASP A 87 2.84 -7.93 -16.90
C ASP A 87 2.07 -7.64 -15.59
N LYS A 88 1.06 -8.45 -15.27
CA LYS A 88 0.30 -8.30 -14.02
C LYS A 88 1.15 -8.52 -12.76
N TYR A 89 2.07 -9.48 -12.79
CA TYR A 89 2.99 -9.74 -11.69
C TYR A 89 3.95 -8.57 -11.47
N GLU A 90 4.45 -7.96 -12.55
CA GLU A 90 5.27 -6.75 -12.48
C GLU A 90 4.48 -5.54 -11.97
N ASP A 91 3.26 -5.34 -12.48
CA ASP A 91 2.34 -4.28 -12.04
C ASP A 91 2.07 -4.40 -10.52
N GLN A 92 1.76 -5.61 -10.03
CA GLN A 92 1.52 -5.84 -8.60
C GLN A 92 2.76 -5.51 -7.75
N LYS A 93 3.96 -5.88 -8.21
CA LYS A 93 5.21 -5.56 -7.49
C LYS A 93 5.47 -4.06 -7.43
N ASP A 94 5.22 -3.35 -8.52
CA ASP A 94 5.39 -1.91 -8.58
C ASP A 94 4.34 -1.20 -7.73
N ALA A 95 3.07 -1.64 -7.78
CA ALA A 95 2.01 -1.14 -6.92
C ALA A 95 2.37 -1.35 -5.45
N PHE A 96 2.77 -2.57 -5.05
CA PHE A 96 3.21 -2.88 -3.70
C PHE A 96 4.35 -1.97 -3.22
N ARG A 97 5.38 -1.78 -4.06
CA ARG A 97 6.51 -0.90 -3.75
C ARG A 97 6.05 0.55 -3.57
N ASN A 98 5.26 1.06 -4.50
CA ASN A 98 4.79 2.45 -4.48
C ASN A 98 3.88 2.72 -3.28
N ASN A 99 2.98 1.78 -2.98
CA ASN A 99 2.08 1.84 -1.84
C ASN A 99 2.87 1.81 -0.52
N THR A 100 3.87 0.93 -0.40
CA THR A 100 4.74 0.88 0.78
C THR A 100 5.47 2.21 0.99
N ILE A 101 6.01 2.80 -0.08
CA ILE A 101 6.66 4.12 -0.02
C ILE A 101 5.65 5.19 0.41
N ALA A 102 4.45 5.20 -0.16
CA ALA A 102 3.40 6.15 0.18
C ALA A 102 2.99 6.03 1.65
N MET A 103 2.84 4.81 2.17
CA MET A 103 2.55 4.56 3.59
C MET A 103 3.64 5.13 4.49
N PHE A 104 4.92 4.83 4.22
CA PHE A 104 6.04 5.41 4.98
C PHE A 104 6.07 6.93 4.91
N GLN A 105 5.82 7.52 3.74
CA GLN A 105 5.75 8.97 3.59
C GLN A 105 4.62 9.59 4.40
N LEU A 106 3.43 8.97 4.44
CA LEU A 106 2.30 9.44 5.26
C LEU A 106 2.68 9.44 6.74
N ILE A 107 3.17 8.32 7.25
CA ILE A 107 3.63 8.16 8.64
C ILE A 107 4.68 9.23 8.97
N MET A 108 5.73 9.35 8.16
CA MET A 108 6.81 10.31 8.41
C MET A 108 6.34 11.77 8.31
N SER A 109 5.40 12.07 7.41
CA SER A 109 4.83 13.42 7.27
C SER A 109 4.00 13.84 8.49
N ASP A 110 3.36 12.87 9.15
CA ASP A 110 2.54 13.12 10.33
C ASP A 110 3.40 13.18 11.60
N VAL A 111 4.41 12.32 11.73
CA VAL A 111 5.43 12.41 12.80
C VAL A 111 6.13 13.77 12.74
N THR A 112 6.60 14.20 11.57
CA THR A 112 7.28 15.50 11.44
C THR A 112 6.34 16.67 11.74
N ARG A 113 5.07 16.64 11.29
CA ARG A 113 4.10 17.71 11.56
C ARG A 113 3.66 17.80 13.03
N ASN A 114 3.60 16.68 13.74
CA ASN A 114 3.18 16.66 15.15
C ASN A 114 4.36 16.84 16.11
N CYS A 115 5.56 16.35 15.78
CA CYS A 115 6.76 16.54 16.61
C CYS A 115 7.38 17.93 16.49
N LEU A 116 7.21 18.64 15.37
CA LEU A 116 7.68 20.03 15.21
C LEU A 116 6.84 21.07 15.96
N LYS A 117 5.73 20.68 16.61
CA LYS A 117 4.92 21.58 17.46
C LYS A 117 5.36 21.62 18.92
N ILE A 118 6.46 20.96 19.29
CA ILE A 118 6.98 20.90 20.67
C ILE A 118 8.14 21.89 20.91
N ILE A 119 8.35 22.89 20.04
CA ILE A 119 9.33 23.97 20.28
C ILE A 119 8.69 25.33 20.07
#